data_AF-A0A6B3F8Q8-F1
#
_entry.id   AF-A0A6B3F8Q8-F1
#
_cell.length_a   1.000
_cell.length_b   1.000
_cell.length_c   1.000
_cell.angle_alpha   90.00
_cell.angle_beta   90.00
_cell.angle_gamma   90.00
#
_symmetry.space_group_name_H-M   'P 1'
#
loop_
_entity.id
_entity.type
_entity.pdbx_description
1 polymer ?
#
loop_
_entity_poly.entity_id
_entity_poly.type
_entity_poly.pdbx_seq_one_letter_code
_entity_poly.pdbx_strand_id
1 'polypeptide(L)'
;MAGRGEARSGGNAGGNGGIPDGLLIGLLAFLLGLTLLAWTATGLSGLLAHGAWPHGVTLAETPLAMRRLVEAPHDLPAAWPTTPAGALSGFGLFWGLFIGELMVLVVLTIFVMGVVARWRDVRSRQRAQRLDRLEQLEERRPERAAQQKLPDLEKGKEYGHQSPPPTPDPTSTPAPATTPAPAPAPAHTERLPETQQQPTATPATTPAITTELLATAAPLTVPSPRAPLVVYGPAATRRPTVVQAISEADGPVLVVTSDPSVWAETKDARAKLGPVLIYDPGHLCDTPARLHWTPTAGCEQPERAAARAAALLAPVRPQARIDAATADTAETLLQCWLHAAAIDGRPFRQVHRWALGGAAHEPVRLLRTHPKAASGLAGLLESALTAHPERREMAQELTVRAFGALSSVHVRDACTPNRADALALESFADEGGTLYVVGEPIENPRSGPGAMPLLTALASDVVEHGRRMAARSSDGRLDPPMTLVLDDVAAVAPLPRLPELLATGNNLGLPTVALLRSPEQGRARWTQQLRTPSAP
;
A
#
# COMPACT_ATOMS: atom_id res chain seq x y z
N MET A 1 6.57 44.98 55.99
CA MET A 1 6.61 43.53 56.30
C MET A 1 5.17 43.05 56.46
N ALA A 2 4.80 41.96 55.76
CA ALA A 2 3.54 41.19 55.84
C ALA A 2 2.23 41.97 55.53
N GLY A 3 1.20 41.45 54.87
CA GLY A 3 0.86 40.13 54.33
C GLY A 3 -0.68 40.03 54.22
N ARG A 4 -1.18 39.30 53.22
CA ARG A 4 -2.61 38.94 52.92
C ARG A 4 -3.52 40.13 52.54
N GLY A 5 -4.35 40.08 51.50
CA GLY A 5 -4.92 38.98 50.73
C GLY A 5 -6.44 39.07 50.85
N GLU A 6 -7.12 39.65 49.86
CA GLU A 6 -8.56 39.45 49.65
C GLU A 6 -8.95 39.72 48.19
N ALA A 7 -9.55 38.71 47.59
CA ALA A 7 -10.13 38.73 46.26
C ALA A 7 -11.47 39.47 46.28
N ARG A 8 -11.67 40.38 45.32
CA ARG A 8 -13.02 40.76 44.88
C ARG A 8 -13.08 40.80 43.36
N SER A 9 -13.83 39.81 42.86
CA SER A 9 -14.44 39.70 41.54
C SER A 9 -15.00 41.04 41.05
N GLY A 10 -14.45 41.52 39.93
CA GLY A 10 -15.03 42.54 39.08
C GLY A 10 -15.19 41.96 37.67
N GLY A 11 -16.25 41.17 37.47
CA GLY A 11 -16.69 40.79 36.13
C GLY A 11 -17.36 41.97 35.46
N ASN A 12 -16.78 42.46 34.36
CA ASN A 12 -17.52 42.81 33.14
C ASN A 12 -16.52 43.19 32.03
N ALA A 13 -16.38 42.34 31.01
CA ALA A 13 -16.00 42.77 29.67
C ALA A 13 -16.68 41.82 28.69
N GLY A 14 -17.74 42.33 28.07
CA GLY A 14 -18.70 41.61 27.28
C GLY A 14 -18.08 40.81 26.14
N GLY A 15 -18.63 39.62 25.93
CA GLY A 15 -18.53 38.91 24.67
C GLY A 15 -19.17 39.75 23.57
N ASN A 16 -18.35 40.53 22.86
CA ASN A 16 -18.69 40.98 21.53
C ASN A 16 -18.38 39.81 20.60
N GLY A 17 -19.42 39.09 20.19
CA GLY A 17 -19.34 38.08 19.14
C GLY A 17 -18.98 38.76 17.82
N GLY A 18 -17.69 38.99 17.60
CA GLY A 18 -17.17 39.44 16.32
C GLY A 18 -17.41 38.35 15.28
N ILE A 19 -18.04 38.72 14.17
CA ILE A 19 -18.09 37.87 12.97
C ILE A 19 -16.62 37.55 12.63
N PRO A 20 -16.23 36.27 12.50
CA PRO A 20 -14.83 35.93 12.26
C PRO A 20 -14.34 36.64 10.99
N ASP A 21 -13.19 37.31 11.06
CA ASP A 21 -12.64 38.10 9.96
C ASP A 21 -12.51 37.28 8.66
N GLY A 22 -12.28 35.97 8.77
CA GLY A 22 -12.28 35.05 7.64
C GLY A 22 -13.64 34.89 6.94
N LEU A 23 -14.75 34.96 7.69
CA LEU A 23 -16.10 34.94 7.11
C LEU A 23 -16.41 36.27 6.40
N LEU A 24 -15.97 37.40 6.96
CA LEU A 24 -16.12 38.71 6.31
C LEU A 24 -15.30 38.80 5.02
N ILE A 25 -14.04 38.35 5.04
CA ILE A 25 -13.17 38.33 3.86
C ILE A 25 -13.72 37.34 2.81
N GLY A 26 -14.19 36.17 3.23
CA GLY A 26 -14.79 35.18 2.35
C GLY A 26 -16.07 35.69 1.68
N LEU A 27 -16.95 36.34 2.45
CA LEU A 27 -18.17 36.95 1.93
C LEU A 27 -17.86 38.09 0.95
N LEU A 28 -16.87 38.93 1.25
CA LEU A 28 -16.48 40.04 0.38
C LEU A 28 -15.85 39.54 -0.93
N ALA A 29 -15.03 38.49 -0.88
CA ALA A 29 -14.48 37.85 -2.07
C ALA A 29 -15.58 37.17 -2.91
N PHE A 30 -16.55 36.53 -2.27
CA PHE A 30 -17.70 35.91 -2.94
C PHE A 30 -18.56 36.95 -3.67
N LEU A 31 -18.89 38.06 -2.99
CA LEU A 31 -19.66 39.15 -3.59
C LEU A 31 -18.92 39.79 -4.77
N LEU A 32 -17.60 40.00 -4.64
CA LEU A 32 -16.78 40.53 -5.72
C LEU A 32 -16.70 39.57 -6.91
N GLY A 33 -16.54 38.27 -6.67
CA GLY A 33 -16.58 37.24 -7.72
C GLY A 33 -17.93 37.18 -8.44
N LEU A 34 -19.03 37.26 -7.70
CA LEU A 34 -20.38 37.28 -8.25
C LEU A 34 -20.62 38.52 -9.12
N THR A 35 -20.12 39.68 -8.71
CA THR A 35 -20.21 40.91 -9.51
C THR A 35 -19.39 40.83 -10.80
N LEU A 36 -18.22 40.19 -10.76
CA LEU A 36 -17.39 40.00 -11.95
C LEU A 36 -18.07 39.04 -12.95
N LEU A 37 -18.61 37.92 -12.47
CA LEU A 37 -19.37 36.94 -13.27
C LEU A 37 -20.59 37.58 -13.96
N ALA A 38 -21.29 38.46 -13.25
CA ALA A 38 -22.46 39.15 -13.80
C ALA A 38 -22.08 40.16 -14.88
N TRP A 39 -20.98 40.88 -14.68
CA TRP A 39 -20.44 41.82 -15.65
C TRP A 39 -19.95 41.09 -16.90
N THR A 40 -19.20 39.99 -16.76
CA THR A 40 -18.72 39.17 -17.89
C THR A 40 -19.88 38.56 -18.65
N ALA A 41 -20.86 37.95 -17.96
CA ALA A 41 -22.03 37.38 -18.61
C ALA A 41 -22.86 38.44 -19.35
N THR A 42 -23.03 39.65 -18.78
CA THR A 42 -23.75 40.74 -19.45
C THR A 42 -23.03 41.17 -20.72
N GLY A 43 -21.73 41.42 -20.66
CA GLY A 43 -20.95 41.87 -21.81
C GLY A 43 -20.79 40.80 -22.89
N LEU A 44 -20.55 39.54 -22.51
CA LEU A 44 -20.41 38.42 -23.43
C LEU A 44 -21.74 38.09 -24.11
N SER A 45 -22.86 38.21 -23.40
CA SER A 45 -24.19 38.04 -24.00
C SER A 45 -24.50 39.13 -25.03
N GLY A 46 -24.15 40.40 -24.75
CA GLY A 46 -24.30 41.50 -25.70
C GLY A 46 -23.41 41.33 -26.94
N LEU A 47 -22.17 40.90 -26.73
CA LEU A 47 -21.21 40.59 -27.79
C LEU A 47 -21.71 39.46 -28.70
N LEU A 48 -22.26 38.38 -28.13
CA LEU A 48 -22.77 37.25 -28.91
C LEU A 48 -24.09 37.56 -29.63
N ALA A 49 -24.94 38.43 -29.07
CA ALA A 49 -26.21 38.80 -29.68
C ALA A 49 -26.08 39.88 -30.77
N HIS A 50 -25.18 40.85 -30.59
CA HIS A 50 -25.10 42.04 -31.45
C HIS A 50 -23.72 42.28 -32.08
N GLY A 51 -22.75 41.39 -31.84
CA GLY A 51 -21.41 41.45 -32.45
C GLY A 51 -20.47 42.51 -31.88
N ALA A 52 -20.90 43.26 -30.86
CA ALA A 52 -20.11 44.32 -30.22
C ALA A 52 -20.33 44.34 -28.71
N TRP A 53 -19.32 44.78 -27.96
CA TRP A 53 -19.45 44.93 -26.51
C TRP A 53 -20.36 46.13 -26.16
N PRO A 54 -21.36 45.98 -25.28
CA PRO A 54 -22.31 47.05 -24.97
C PRO A 54 -21.62 48.26 -24.32
N HIS A 55 -21.86 49.45 -24.86
CA HIS A 55 -21.33 50.70 -24.32
C HIS A 55 -22.27 51.19 -23.20
N GLY A 56 -21.92 50.91 -21.95
CA GLY A 56 -22.75 51.23 -20.76
C GLY A 56 -22.67 50.18 -19.64
N VAL A 57 -22.17 48.98 -19.94
CA VAL A 57 -21.98 47.91 -18.95
C VAL A 57 -20.67 48.13 -18.19
N THR A 58 -20.76 48.91 -17.10
CA THR A 58 -19.60 49.20 -16.25
C THR A 58 -19.57 48.31 -15.00
N LEU A 59 -18.36 47.97 -14.57
CA LEU A 59 -18.12 47.13 -13.38
C LEU A 59 -18.67 47.79 -12.10
N ALA A 60 -18.70 49.13 -12.05
CA ALA A 60 -19.21 49.91 -10.92
C ALA A 60 -20.75 49.83 -10.76
N GLU A 61 -21.49 49.69 -11.85
CA GLU A 61 -22.97 49.62 -11.84
C GLU A 61 -23.50 48.19 -11.67
N THR A 62 -22.62 47.19 -11.79
CA THR A 62 -22.98 45.76 -11.76
C THR A 62 -23.64 45.30 -10.45
N PRO A 63 -23.21 45.72 -9.24
CA PRO A 63 -23.87 45.32 -8.00
C PRO A 63 -25.33 45.78 -7.91
N LEU A 64 -25.62 46.99 -8.42
CA LEU A 64 -26.97 47.56 -8.45
C LEU A 64 -27.83 46.86 -9.52
N ALA A 65 -27.25 46.55 -10.67
CA ALA A 65 -27.89 45.77 -11.73
C ALA A 65 -28.22 44.35 -11.27
N MET A 66 -27.30 43.68 -10.55
CA MET A 66 -27.53 42.35 -9.97
C MET A 66 -28.73 42.35 -9.01
N ARG A 67 -28.83 43.36 -8.14
CA ARG A 67 -29.99 43.49 -7.25
C ARG A 67 -31.31 43.60 -8.03
N ARG A 68 -31.34 44.38 -9.11
CA ARG A 68 -32.53 44.53 -9.96
C ARG A 68 -32.86 43.27 -10.75
N LEU A 69 -31.85 42.51 -11.18
CA LEU A 69 -32.04 41.21 -11.84
C LEU A 69 -32.63 40.16 -10.90
N VAL A 70 -32.32 40.23 -9.60
CA VAL A 70 -32.95 39.37 -8.59
C VAL A 70 -34.43 39.72 -8.41
N GLU A 71 -34.78 41.00 -8.48
CA GLU A 71 -36.17 41.48 -8.36
C GLU A 71 -37.00 41.23 -9.65
N ALA A 72 -36.37 41.31 -10.82
CA ALA A 72 -36.99 41.09 -12.13
C ALA A 72 -36.05 40.31 -13.08
N PRO A 73 -36.01 38.97 -13.00
CA PRO A 73 -35.01 38.14 -13.69
C PRO A 73 -35.14 38.09 -15.22
N HIS A 74 -36.25 38.58 -15.77
CA HIS A 74 -36.53 38.56 -17.21
C HIS A 74 -36.26 39.92 -17.89
N ASP A 75 -35.97 40.99 -17.12
CA ASP A 75 -35.86 42.36 -17.62
C ASP A 75 -34.42 42.89 -17.51
N LEU A 76 -33.61 42.47 -18.49
CA LEU A 76 -32.20 42.90 -18.61
C LEU A 76 -32.06 44.41 -18.84
N PRO A 77 -32.91 45.08 -19.66
CA PRO A 77 -32.88 46.53 -19.81
C PRO A 77 -33.20 47.30 -18.52
N ALA A 78 -34.11 46.83 -17.68
CA ALA A 78 -34.38 47.46 -16.39
C ALA A 78 -33.18 47.36 -15.41
N ALA A 79 -32.36 46.32 -15.55
CA ALA A 79 -31.15 46.16 -14.76
C ALA A 79 -30.04 47.17 -15.14
N TRP A 80 -29.97 47.55 -16.42
CA TRP A 80 -28.94 48.43 -17.00
C TRP A 80 -29.55 49.66 -17.68
N PRO A 81 -30.12 50.62 -16.91
CA PRO A 81 -30.88 51.74 -17.46
C PRO A 81 -30.04 52.74 -18.27
N THR A 82 -28.72 52.74 -18.09
CA THR A 82 -27.73 53.59 -18.78
C THR A 82 -27.31 53.01 -20.14
N THR A 83 -27.68 51.76 -20.43
CA THR A 83 -27.31 51.06 -21.68
C THR A 83 -28.51 51.03 -22.63
N PRO A 84 -28.34 51.34 -23.93
CA PRO A 84 -29.44 51.26 -24.89
C PRO A 84 -30.05 49.84 -24.94
N ALA A 85 -31.38 49.74 -24.82
CA ALA A 85 -32.07 48.45 -24.77
C ALA A 85 -31.80 47.54 -26.00
N GLY A 86 -31.53 48.15 -27.16
CA GLY A 86 -31.16 47.44 -28.39
C GLY A 86 -29.72 46.89 -28.45
N ALA A 87 -28.90 47.14 -27.42
CA ALA A 87 -27.54 46.60 -27.30
C ALA A 87 -27.45 45.43 -26.30
N LEU A 88 -28.54 45.12 -25.59
CA LEU A 88 -28.61 44.09 -24.56
C LEU A 88 -29.23 42.81 -25.13
N SER A 89 -28.69 41.65 -24.75
CA SER A 89 -29.20 40.36 -25.22
C SER A 89 -30.54 39.98 -24.57
N GLY A 90 -31.21 38.97 -25.12
CA GLY A 90 -32.36 38.35 -24.46
C GLY A 90 -31.96 37.65 -23.16
N PHE A 91 -32.85 37.68 -22.15
CA PHE A 91 -32.59 37.17 -20.79
C PHE A 91 -32.04 35.73 -20.78
N GLY A 92 -32.51 34.86 -21.68
CA GLY A 92 -32.07 33.46 -21.75
C GLY A 92 -30.59 33.29 -22.10
N LEU A 93 -30.03 34.15 -22.98
CA LEU A 93 -28.62 34.09 -23.35
C LEU A 93 -27.73 34.57 -22.19
N PHE A 94 -28.15 35.64 -21.51
CA PHE A 94 -27.49 36.13 -20.31
C PHE A 94 -27.43 35.06 -19.21
N TRP A 95 -28.57 34.45 -18.85
CA TRP A 95 -28.63 33.43 -17.81
C TRP A 95 -27.86 32.15 -18.19
N GLY A 96 -27.89 31.75 -19.46
CA GLY A 96 -27.10 30.61 -19.95
C GLY A 96 -25.59 30.82 -19.78
N LEU A 97 -25.09 32.01 -20.11
CA LEU A 97 -23.67 32.35 -19.93
C LEU A 97 -23.31 32.52 -18.46
N PHE A 98 -24.15 33.17 -17.65
CA PHE A 98 -23.92 33.35 -16.23
C PHE A 98 -23.83 32.00 -15.47
N ILE A 99 -24.76 31.08 -15.73
CA ILE A 99 -24.74 29.73 -15.14
C ILE A 99 -23.56 28.92 -15.66
N GLY A 100 -23.24 29.04 -16.96
CA GLY A 100 -22.07 28.39 -17.57
C GLY A 100 -20.75 28.82 -16.94
N GLU A 101 -20.53 30.13 -16.78
CA GLU A 101 -19.34 30.70 -16.15
C GLU A 101 -19.25 30.29 -14.66
N LEU A 102 -20.38 30.29 -13.93
CA LEU A 102 -20.44 29.84 -12.55
C LEU A 102 -20.04 28.35 -12.42
N MET A 103 -20.56 27.49 -13.29
CA MET A 103 -20.23 26.06 -13.30
C MET A 103 -18.74 25.83 -13.57
N VAL A 104 -18.16 26.53 -14.54
CA VAL A 104 -16.72 26.46 -14.83
C VAL A 104 -15.90 26.90 -13.63
N LEU A 105 -16.28 28.00 -12.96
CA LEU A 105 -15.57 28.50 -11.78
C LEU A 105 -15.64 27.51 -10.61
N VAL A 106 -16.79 26.87 -10.37
CA VAL A 106 -16.94 25.83 -9.35
C VAL A 106 -16.04 24.63 -9.64
N VAL A 107 -16.05 24.13 -10.89
CA VAL A 107 -15.21 23.00 -11.30
C VAL A 107 -13.72 23.34 -11.16
N LEU A 108 -13.31 24.55 -11.58
CA LEU A 108 -11.94 25.01 -11.45
C LEU A 108 -11.52 25.14 -9.97
N THR A 109 -12.41 25.62 -9.11
CA THR A 109 -12.14 25.76 -7.66
C THR A 109 -11.92 24.40 -7.01
N ILE A 110 -12.78 23.40 -7.31
CA ILE A 110 -12.64 22.02 -6.82
C ILE A 110 -11.34 21.41 -7.34
N PHE A 111 -11.02 21.61 -8.63
CA PHE A 111 -9.78 21.11 -9.23
C PHE A 111 -8.53 21.70 -8.57
N VAL A 112 -8.47 23.03 -8.44
CA VAL A 112 -7.34 23.74 -7.80
C VAL A 112 -7.20 23.31 -6.33
N MET A 113 -8.30 23.18 -5.60
CA MET A 113 -8.29 22.70 -4.22
C MET A 113 -7.74 21.27 -4.12
N GLY A 114 -8.11 20.37 -5.05
CA GLY A 114 -7.57 19.01 -5.14
C GLY A 114 -6.08 18.94 -5.55
N VAL A 115 -5.59 19.89 -6.36
CA VAL A 115 -4.16 20.00 -6.72
C VAL A 115 -3.35 20.58 -5.55
N VAL A 116 -3.85 21.62 -4.89
CA VAL A 116 -3.18 22.26 -3.75
C VAL A 116 -3.13 21.32 -2.54
N ALA A 117 -4.17 20.53 -2.29
CA ALA A 117 -4.17 19.52 -1.22
C ALA A 117 -3.08 18.46 -1.46
N ARG A 118 -2.99 17.93 -2.69
CA ARG A 118 -1.94 16.97 -3.10
C ARG A 118 -0.55 17.59 -3.02
N TRP A 119 -0.38 18.83 -3.45
CA TRP A 119 0.90 19.52 -3.41
C TRP A 119 1.36 19.86 -1.98
N ARG A 120 0.43 20.25 -1.10
CA ARG A 120 0.72 20.51 0.32
C ARG A 120 1.13 19.25 1.06
N ASP A 121 0.52 18.11 0.76
CA ASP A 121 0.87 16.81 1.34
C ASP A 121 2.26 16.34 0.87
N VAL A 122 2.60 16.53 -0.40
CA VAL A 122 3.97 16.27 -0.89
C VAL A 122 5.00 17.18 -0.20
N ARG A 123 4.67 18.46 -0.01
CA ARG A 123 5.60 19.46 0.55
C ARG A 123 5.76 19.33 2.06
N SER A 124 4.73 18.91 2.80
CA SER A 124 4.84 18.61 4.24
C SER A 124 5.74 17.40 4.47
N ARG A 125 5.58 16.35 3.65
CA ARG A 125 6.44 15.16 3.67
C ARG A 125 7.90 15.48 3.33
N GLN A 126 8.16 16.36 2.36
CA GLN A 126 9.52 16.81 2.04
C GLN A 126 10.16 17.68 3.15
N ARG A 127 9.37 18.46 3.89
CA ARG A 127 9.87 19.24 5.04
C ARG A 127 10.22 18.34 6.23
N ALA A 128 9.39 17.33 6.51
CA ALA A 128 9.69 16.32 7.52
C ALA A 128 10.99 15.56 7.18
N GLN A 129 11.12 15.09 5.93
CA GLN A 129 12.34 14.40 5.47
C GLN A 129 13.61 15.28 5.50
N ARG A 130 13.47 16.60 5.31
CA ARG A 130 14.61 17.52 5.37
C ARG A 130 15.03 17.79 6.82
N LEU A 131 14.09 17.83 7.76
CA LEU A 131 14.37 17.92 9.20
C LEU A 131 15.03 16.63 9.70
N ASP A 132 14.47 15.46 9.38
CA ASP A 132 15.05 14.16 9.73
C ASP A 132 16.48 14.00 9.17
N ARG A 133 16.72 14.45 7.94
CA ARG A 133 18.07 14.42 7.34
C ARG A 133 19.05 15.37 8.05
N LEU A 134 18.58 16.52 8.54
CA LEU A 134 19.42 17.46 9.28
C LEU A 134 19.73 16.92 10.67
N GLU A 135 18.76 16.32 11.36
CA GLU A 135 18.94 15.64 12.65
C GLU A 135 19.94 14.48 12.51
N GLN A 136 19.81 13.64 11.48
CA GLN A 136 20.76 12.56 11.19
C GLN A 136 22.18 13.06 10.86
N LEU A 137 22.32 14.25 10.26
CA LEU A 137 23.63 14.85 9.98
C LEU A 137 24.26 15.47 11.24
N GLU A 138 23.44 15.96 12.17
CA GLU A 138 23.89 16.44 13.48
C GLU A 138 24.30 15.28 14.40
N GLU A 139 23.54 14.18 14.40
CA GLU A 139 23.88 12.95 15.15
C GLU A 139 25.16 12.27 14.63
N ARG A 140 25.44 12.31 13.32
CA ARG A 140 26.67 11.75 12.73
C ARG A 140 27.89 12.66 12.84
N ARG A 141 27.73 13.90 13.29
CA ARG A 141 28.83 14.86 13.49
C ARG A 141 29.85 14.40 14.55
N PRO A 142 29.45 13.90 15.74
CA PRO A 142 30.40 13.33 16.71
C PRO A 142 31.06 12.03 16.23
N GLU A 143 30.35 11.17 15.48
CA GLU A 143 30.90 9.91 14.95
C GLU A 143 31.99 10.15 13.89
N ARG A 144 31.78 11.11 12.99
CA ARG A 144 32.81 11.52 12.01
C ARG A 144 34.01 12.18 12.68
N ALA A 145 33.79 12.99 13.72
CA ALA A 145 34.87 13.58 14.50
C ALA A 145 35.68 12.53 15.31
N ALA A 146 35.05 11.43 15.71
CA ALA A 146 35.71 10.29 16.36
C ALA A 146 36.50 9.42 15.36
N GLN A 147 35.96 9.19 14.15
CA GLN A 147 36.65 8.43 13.09
C GLN A 147 37.84 9.18 12.48
N GLN A 148 37.85 10.52 12.54
CA GLN A 148 38.94 11.33 11.99
C GLN A 148 40.11 11.53 12.98
N LYS A 149 40.02 10.97 14.20
CA LYS A 149 41.00 11.13 15.30
C LYS A 149 41.84 9.88 15.62
N LEU A 150 41.88 8.88 14.74
CA LEU A 150 42.73 7.70 14.91
C LEU A 150 43.94 7.76 13.96
N PRO A 151 45.16 8.12 14.42
CA PRO A 151 46.37 7.96 13.64
C PRO A 151 47.13 6.67 14.01
N ASP A 152 47.54 5.96 12.95
CA ASP A 152 48.82 5.28 12.77
C ASP A 152 49.39 4.44 13.92
N LEU A 153 49.07 3.14 13.92
CA LEU A 153 49.91 2.07 14.47
C LEU A 153 49.60 0.77 13.73
N GLU A 154 50.08 0.64 12.48
CA GLU A 154 50.51 -0.62 11.85
C GLU A 154 50.70 -0.40 10.35
N LYS A 155 51.92 -0.02 9.95
CA LYS A 155 52.62 -0.47 8.74
C LYS A 155 53.94 0.29 8.60
N GLY A 156 54.85 -0.01 9.51
CA GLY A 156 56.25 0.28 9.34
C GLY A 156 56.93 -0.89 8.62
N LYS A 157 57.54 -0.55 7.48
CA LYS A 157 58.58 -1.26 6.72
C LYS A 157 58.15 -2.23 5.61
N GLU A 158 58.75 -2.21 4.43
CA GLU A 158 59.74 -1.31 3.80
C GLU A 158 59.69 -1.55 2.28
N TYR A 159 59.79 -0.42 1.55
CA TYR A 159 60.24 -0.13 0.19
C TYR A 159 60.31 -1.17 -0.93
N GLY A 160 59.84 -0.71 -2.09
CA GLY A 160 60.39 -1.06 -3.41
C GLY A 160 59.81 -0.19 -4.52
N HIS A 161 60.51 0.90 -4.88
CA HIS A 161 60.26 1.73 -6.06
C HIS A 161 60.14 0.90 -7.34
N GLN A 162 59.09 1.12 -8.16
CA GLN A 162 59.12 0.80 -9.59
C GLN A 162 58.50 1.93 -10.43
N SER A 163 59.30 2.42 -11.36
CA SER A 163 58.94 3.27 -12.51
C SER A 163 58.47 2.39 -13.70
N PRO A 164 57.86 2.98 -14.75
CA PRO A 164 56.74 2.40 -15.53
C PRO A 164 57.16 1.47 -16.71
N PRO A 165 56.21 0.80 -17.40
CA PRO A 165 56.45 -0.47 -18.08
C PRO A 165 56.87 -0.33 -19.56
N PRO A 166 57.44 -1.40 -20.15
CA PRO A 166 57.24 -1.72 -21.56
C PRO A 166 56.63 -3.11 -21.81
N THR A 167 56.17 -3.25 -23.05
CA THR A 167 55.27 -4.19 -23.75
C THR A 167 55.77 -5.66 -23.86
N PRO A 168 54.93 -6.63 -24.33
CA PRO A 168 55.00 -8.06 -23.97
C PRO A 168 55.60 -9.03 -25.02
N ASP A 169 55.72 -10.29 -24.55
CA ASP A 169 55.84 -11.61 -25.22
C ASP A 169 57.24 -12.16 -25.61
N PRO A 170 57.41 -13.51 -25.73
CA PRO A 170 56.87 -14.64 -24.94
C PRO A 170 57.93 -15.74 -24.62
N THR A 171 57.50 -16.90 -24.08
CA THR A 171 58.04 -18.30 -24.22
C THR A 171 58.58 -19.06 -22.97
N SER A 172 57.96 -20.23 -22.73
CA SER A 172 58.46 -21.56 -22.21
C SER A 172 58.99 -21.79 -20.77
N THR A 173 58.15 -22.42 -19.91
CA THR A 173 58.20 -23.77 -19.22
C THR A 173 59.53 -24.60 -19.22
N PRO A 174 59.84 -25.57 -18.29
CA PRO A 174 59.51 -25.85 -16.85
C PRO A 174 60.69 -26.34 -15.90
N ALA A 175 60.43 -26.36 -14.56
CA ALA A 175 60.81 -27.37 -13.50
C ALA A 175 62.30 -27.64 -13.09
N PRO A 176 62.64 -28.41 -12.01
CA PRO A 176 61.95 -28.80 -10.74
C PRO A 176 62.79 -28.77 -9.41
N ALA A 177 62.07 -28.91 -8.28
CA ALA A 177 62.32 -29.67 -7.02
C ALA A 177 63.66 -29.64 -6.25
N THR A 178 63.57 -29.43 -4.91
CA THR A 178 64.15 -30.35 -3.89
C THR A 178 63.67 -30.05 -2.44
N THR A 179 63.41 -31.12 -1.68
CA THR A 179 63.26 -31.21 -0.21
C THR A 179 64.27 -32.28 0.24
N PRO A 180 64.92 -32.22 1.43
CA PRO A 180 64.45 -33.01 2.60
C PRO A 180 64.75 -32.45 4.03
N ALA A 181 63.83 -32.82 4.96
CA ALA A 181 63.80 -33.07 6.44
C ALA A 181 65.11 -33.16 7.32
N PRO A 182 65.08 -33.53 8.65
CA PRO A 182 64.34 -33.07 9.86
C PRO A 182 65.16 -33.00 11.21
N ALA A 183 64.56 -32.41 12.29
CA ALA A 183 64.69 -32.66 13.77
C ALA A 183 66.09 -32.50 14.48
N PRO A 184 66.26 -32.42 15.85
CA PRO A 184 65.36 -32.76 16.99
C PRO A 184 65.35 -31.82 18.24
N ALA A 185 64.54 -32.19 19.26
CA ALA A 185 64.42 -31.62 20.64
C ALA A 185 65.38 -32.29 21.66
N PRO A 186 65.54 -31.81 22.93
CA PRO A 186 64.73 -32.26 24.12
C PRO A 186 64.54 -31.15 25.25
N ALA A 187 63.45 -31.08 26.04
CA ALA A 187 62.98 -31.78 27.28
C ALA A 187 63.31 -31.11 28.66
N HIS A 188 62.42 -31.35 29.65
CA HIS A 188 62.46 -31.11 31.13
C HIS A 188 61.80 -29.83 31.72
N THR A 189 61.06 -29.78 32.84
CA THR A 189 60.50 -30.74 33.84
C THR A 189 59.51 -30.00 34.78
N GLU A 190 58.32 -30.58 34.98
CA GLU A 190 57.49 -30.79 36.19
C GLU A 190 57.74 -30.03 37.55
N ARG A 191 56.69 -29.41 38.14
CA ARG A 191 56.11 -29.73 39.49
C ARG A 191 54.92 -28.83 39.93
N LEU A 192 53.88 -29.49 40.46
CA LEU A 192 52.76 -29.04 41.34
C LEU A 192 53.20 -29.09 42.84
N PRO A 193 52.41 -28.72 43.91
CA PRO A 193 50.93 -28.82 44.02
C PRO A 193 50.16 -27.85 45.00
N GLU A 194 48.83 -28.11 45.12
CA GLU A 194 47.93 -27.94 46.32
C GLU A 194 47.50 -26.51 46.76
N THR A 195 46.30 -26.16 47.29
CA THR A 195 45.10 -26.87 47.84
C THR A 195 43.92 -25.87 48.02
N GLN A 196 42.69 -26.37 47.78
CA GLN A 196 41.33 -26.10 48.33
C GLN A 196 40.94 -24.76 49.03
N GLN A 197 39.73 -24.24 48.75
CA GLN A 197 38.46 -24.35 49.55
C GLN A 197 37.47 -23.18 49.30
N GLN A 198 36.17 -23.50 49.24
CA GLN A 198 34.99 -22.61 49.20
C GLN A 198 34.09 -23.00 50.40
N PRO A 199 33.31 -22.10 51.04
CA PRO A 199 31.85 -22.12 50.83
C PRO A 199 31.04 -20.80 51.11
N THR A 200 29.96 -20.65 50.33
CA THR A 200 28.58 -20.13 50.54
C THR A 200 28.16 -19.44 51.87
N ALA A 201 27.43 -18.30 51.78
CA ALA A 201 26.09 -18.06 52.39
C ALA A 201 25.56 -16.61 52.22
N THR A 202 24.24 -16.46 52.04
CA THR A 202 23.42 -15.22 52.11
C THR A 202 22.49 -15.29 53.32
N PRO A 203 22.09 -14.17 53.95
CA PRO A 203 20.66 -13.80 53.94
C PRO A 203 20.36 -12.28 53.88
N ALA A 204 19.10 -11.96 53.53
CA ALA A 204 18.51 -10.64 53.27
C ALA A 204 18.20 -9.76 54.51
N THR A 205 18.03 -8.43 54.34
CA THR A 205 16.83 -7.60 54.67
C THR A 205 17.08 -6.09 54.38
N THR A 206 16.08 -5.44 53.75
CA THR A 206 15.87 -4.05 53.21
C THR A 206 15.58 -2.98 54.31
N PRO A 207 15.34 -1.63 54.09
CA PRO A 207 15.49 -0.68 52.95
C PRO A 207 16.23 0.65 53.25
N ALA A 208 16.64 1.40 52.20
CA ALA A 208 16.47 2.87 52.14
C ALA A 208 16.58 3.39 50.69
N ILE A 209 15.67 4.32 50.38
CA ILE A 209 15.31 4.99 49.12
C ILE A 209 16.51 5.83 48.60
N THR A 210 16.80 5.99 47.31
CA THR A 210 16.19 7.01 46.41
C THR A 210 16.84 6.99 45.02
N THR A 211 16.04 7.32 44.01
CA THR A 211 16.34 8.07 42.77
C THR A 211 16.16 7.28 41.47
N GLU A 212 15.08 7.66 40.79
CA GLU A 212 14.75 7.38 39.40
C GLU A 212 15.94 7.54 38.45
N LEU A 213 16.12 6.59 37.53
CA LEU A 213 16.54 6.91 36.18
C LEU A 213 15.93 5.87 35.23
N LEU A 214 15.39 6.38 34.13
CA LEU A 214 14.64 5.71 33.07
C LEU A 214 15.08 4.26 32.82
N ALA A 215 14.16 3.32 33.08
CA ALA A 215 14.25 1.99 32.52
C ALA A 215 14.04 2.10 31.00
N THR A 216 15.14 2.10 30.24
CA THR A 216 15.15 1.66 28.85
C THR A 216 14.43 0.33 28.79
N ALA A 217 13.27 0.28 28.14
CA ALA A 217 12.56 -0.96 27.88
C ALA A 217 13.55 -1.89 27.18
N ALA A 218 13.94 -2.96 27.87
CA ALA A 218 14.76 -4.00 27.28
C ALA A 218 14.04 -4.51 26.02
N PRO A 219 14.75 -4.75 24.91
CA PRO A 219 14.13 -5.39 23.75
C PRO A 219 13.51 -6.68 24.25
N LEU A 220 12.21 -6.86 23.97
CA LEU A 220 11.50 -8.11 24.23
C LEU A 220 12.35 -9.23 23.62
N THR A 221 13.07 -9.94 24.48
CA THR A 221 13.81 -11.12 24.08
C THR A 221 12.76 -12.20 23.96
N VAL A 222 12.15 -12.32 22.77
CA VAL A 222 11.10 -13.28 22.51
C VAL A 222 11.75 -14.66 22.54
N PRO A 223 11.40 -15.56 23.48
CA PRO A 223 11.82 -16.95 23.38
C PRO A 223 11.11 -17.52 22.17
N SER A 224 11.86 -18.00 21.17
CA SER A 224 11.35 -18.63 19.94
C SER A 224 10.17 -19.57 20.23
N PRO A 225 8.97 -19.30 19.67
CA PRO A 225 8.02 -20.35 19.41
C PRO A 225 7.76 -20.43 17.90
N ARG A 226 7.91 -21.62 17.34
CA ARG A 226 7.30 -22.01 16.06
C ARG A 226 5.78 -22.08 16.24
N ALA A 227 5.13 -20.94 16.42
CA ALA A 227 3.69 -20.79 16.60
C ALA A 227 3.19 -19.56 15.83
N PRO A 228 1.98 -19.61 15.25
CA PRO A 228 1.46 -18.49 14.50
C PRO A 228 1.21 -17.31 15.44
N LEU A 229 1.77 -16.15 15.09
CA LEU A 229 1.83 -14.98 15.95
C LEU A 229 0.99 -13.86 15.35
N VAL A 230 0.09 -13.27 16.16
CA VAL A 230 -0.58 -12.02 15.80
C VAL A 230 0.07 -10.87 16.56
N VAL A 231 0.65 -9.91 15.84
CA VAL A 231 1.29 -8.71 16.41
C VAL A 231 0.49 -7.47 16.05
N TYR A 232 0.22 -6.62 17.05
CA TYR A 232 -0.40 -5.32 16.84
C TYR A 232 0.58 -4.21 17.18
N GLY A 233 0.68 -3.20 16.31
CA GLY A 233 1.47 -2.00 16.60
C GLY A 233 1.83 -1.16 15.38
N PRO A 234 2.42 0.03 15.60
CA PRO A 234 2.94 0.85 14.52
C PRO A 234 4.12 0.16 13.81
N ALA A 235 4.49 0.66 12.62
CA ALA A 235 5.55 0.08 11.79
C ALA A 235 6.85 -0.23 12.56
N ALA A 236 7.31 0.72 13.39
CA ALA A 236 8.52 0.57 14.20
C ALA A 236 8.46 -0.63 15.17
N THR A 237 7.28 -1.00 15.67
CA THR A 237 7.12 -2.13 16.60
C THR A 237 7.08 -3.46 15.87
N ARG A 238 6.45 -3.54 14.68
CA ARG A 238 6.28 -4.82 13.98
C ARG A 238 7.43 -5.14 13.02
N ARG A 239 8.14 -4.14 12.49
CA ARG A 239 9.25 -4.33 11.55
C ARG A 239 10.35 -5.28 12.06
N PRO A 240 10.83 -5.19 13.33
CA PRO A 240 11.82 -6.13 13.83
C PRO A 240 11.32 -7.59 13.78
N THR A 241 10.06 -7.83 14.14
CA THR A 241 9.44 -9.16 14.03
C THR A 241 9.36 -9.66 12.59
N VAL A 242 9.08 -8.79 11.62
CA VAL A 242 9.05 -9.14 10.19
C VAL A 242 10.43 -9.60 9.71
N VAL A 243 11.47 -8.80 9.96
CA VAL A 243 12.84 -9.11 9.52
C VAL A 243 13.35 -10.38 10.21
N GLN A 244 13.08 -10.54 11.50
CA GLN A 244 13.44 -11.73 12.26
C GLN A 244 12.76 -12.98 11.66
N ALA A 245 11.44 -12.94 11.44
CA ALA A 245 10.68 -14.07 10.91
C ALA A 245 11.14 -14.50 9.50
N ILE A 246 11.55 -13.55 8.65
CA ILE A 246 12.11 -13.85 7.33
C ILE A 246 13.49 -14.50 7.44
N SER A 247 14.32 -14.02 8.38
CA SER A 247 15.69 -14.49 8.58
C SER A 247 15.74 -15.89 9.20
N GLU A 248 14.82 -16.19 10.11
CA GLU A 248 14.71 -17.48 10.81
C GLU A 248 13.94 -18.54 10.01
N ALA A 249 13.38 -18.20 8.85
CA ALA A 249 12.60 -19.15 8.07
C ALA A 249 13.48 -20.24 7.42
N ASP A 250 13.27 -21.48 7.88
CA ASP A 250 13.98 -22.68 7.42
C ASP A 250 13.69 -23.05 5.94
N GLY A 251 12.50 -22.70 5.43
CA GLY A 251 12.00 -23.10 4.12
C GLY A 251 11.59 -21.92 3.22
N PRO A 252 10.67 -22.14 2.26
CA PRO A 252 10.18 -21.07 1.41
C PRO A 252 9.38 -20.03 2.21
N VAL A 253 9.33 -18.79 1.71
CA VAL A 253 8.70 -17.68 2.44
C VAL A 253 7.75 -16.89 1.53
N LEU A 254 6.54 -16.63 2.02
CA LEU A 254 5.64 -15.62 1.45
C LEU A 254 5.67 -14.39 2.36
N VAL A 255 6.11 -13.25 1.82
CA VAL A 255 6.12 -11.97 2.52
C VAL A 255 5.08 -11.06 1.91
N VAL A 256 4.10 -10.61 2.68
CA VAL A 256 3.23 -9.47 2.33
C VAL A 256 3.71 -8.28 3.14
N THR A 257 3.97 -7.13 2.53
CA THR A 257 4.40 -5.94 3.29
C THR A 257 4.06 -4.63 2.58
N SER A 258 3.83 -3.59 3.39
CA SER A 258 3.73 -2.20 2.93
C SER A 258 5.07 -1.47 2.87
N ASP A 259 6.16 -2.11 3.32
CA ASP A 259 7.46 -1.49 3.54
C ASP A 259 8.51 -2.04 2.57
N PRO A 260 8.84 -1.31 1.48
CA PRO A 260 9.83 -1.73 0.49
C PRO A 260 11.22 -2.00 1.07
N SER A 261 11.55 -1.40 2.21
CA SER A 261 12.86 -1.61 2.84
C SER A 261 12.97 -2.97 3.52
N VAL A 262 11.87 -3.68 3.80
CA VAL A 262 11.91 -5.10 4.23
C VAL A 262 12.53 -5.94 3.12
N TRP A 263 12.05 -5.80 1.88
CA TRP A 263 12.62 -6.48 0.73
C TRP A 263 14.09 -6.11 0.52
N ALA A 264 14.41 -4.81 0.54
CA ALA A 264 15.78 -4.34 0.30
C ALA A 264 16.79 -4.92 1.30
N GLU A 265 16.40 -5.04 2.57
CA GLU A 265 17.25 -5.55 3.66
C GLU A 265 17.41 -7.07 3.62
N THR A 266 16.35 -7.81 3.27
CA THR A 266 16.31 -9.28 3.43
C THR A 266 16.54 -10.07 2.14
N LYS A 267 16.40 -9.45 0.96
CA LYS A 267 16.53 -10.13 -0.35
C LYS A 267 17.87 -10.84 -0.53
N ASP A 268 18.99 -10.23 -0.11
CA ASP A 268 20.32 -10.76 -0.40
C ASP A 268 20.65 -11.97 0.48
N ALA A 269 20.10 -12.01 1.71
CA ALA A 269 20.18 -13.19 2.57
C ALA A 269 19.32 -14.33 2.00
N ARG A 270 18.06 -14.03 1.59
CA ARG A 270 17.16 -15.03 1.02
C ARG A 270 17.64 -15.58 -0.33
N ALA A 271 18.30 -14.76 -1.15
CA ALA A 271 18.85 -15.16 -2.45
C ALA A 271 19.96 -16.23 -2.33
N LYS A 272 20.56 -16.40 -1.14
CA LYS A 272 21.52 -17.49 -0.87
C LYS A 272 20.83 -18.84 -0.63
N LEU A 273 19.53 -18.84 -0.32
CA LEU A 273 18.75 -20.02 0.03
C LEU A 273 17.88 -20.51 -1.13
N GLY A 274 17.40 -19.60 -1.99
CA GLY A 274 16.56 -19.93 -3.12
C GLY A 274 16.21 -18.70 -3.97
N PRO A 275 15.37 -18.86 -5.02
CA PRO A 275 14.96 -17.76 -5.87
C PRO A 275 14.18 -16.69 -5.08
N VAL A 276 14.50 -15.42 -5.32
CA VAL A 276 13.78 -14.28 -4.72
C VAL A 276 12.92 -13.61 -5.78
N LEU A 277 11.60 -13.80 -5.64
CA LEU A 277 10.59 -13.21 -6.50
C LEU A 277 9.97 -11.99 -5.82
N ILE A 278 9.60 -11.00 -6.62
CA ILE A 278 8.88 -9.81 -6.15
C ILE A 278 7.70 -9.50 -7.06
N TYR A 279 6.50 -9.56 -6.50
CA TYR A 279 5.29 -9.04 -7.09
C TYR A 279 4.99 -7.67 -6.49
N ASP A 280 5.30 -6.63 -7.26
CA ASP A 280 5.11 -5.23 -6.88
C ASP A 280 4.52 -4.46 -8.07
N PRO A 281 3.21 -4.62 -8.31
CA PRO A 281 2.51 -3.92 -9.38
C PRO A 281 2.48 -2.39 -9.16
N GLY A 282 2.81 -1.89 -7.97
CA GLY A 282 2.85 -0.46 -7.65
C GLY A 282 4.21 0.21 -7.90
N HIS A 283 5.24 -0.57 -8.24
CA HIS A 283 6.62 -0.10 -8.41
C HIS A 283 7.21 0.60 -7.17
N LEU A 284 6.94 0.07 -5.99
CA LEU A 284 7.41 0.60 -4.71
C LEU A 284 8.87 0.24 -4.37
N CYS A 285 9.36 -0.90 -4.82
CA CYS A 285 10.74 -1.36 -4.64
C CYS A 285 11.64 -0.87 -5.78
N ASP A 286 12.91 -0.58 -5.51
CA ASP A 286 13.88 -0.19 -6.53
C ASP A 286 14.48 -1.42 -7.24
N THR A 287 13.72 -2.00 -8.18
CA THR A 287 14.18 -3.13 -9.01
C THR A 287 13.45 -3.16 -10.36
N PRO A 288 14.16 -3.48 -11.45
CA PRO A 288 13.53 -3.79 -12.74
C PRO A 288 13.03 -5.24 -12.81
N ALA A 289 13.54 -6.15 -11.98
CA ALA A 289 13.20 -7.57 -12.00
C ALA A 289 11.94 -7.81 -11.15
N ARG A 290 10.77 -7.68 -11.77
CA ARG A 290 9.45 -7.90 -11.15
C ARG A 290 8.77 -9.12 -11.75
N LEU A 291 8.18 -9.94 -10.89
CA LEU A 291 7.31 -11.02 -11.29
C LEU A 291 6.03 -10.42 -11.90
N HIS A 292 5.62 -10.96 -13.04
CA HIS A 292 4.32 -10.66 -13.63
C HIS A 292 3.42 -11.89 -13.44
N TRP A 293 2.17 -11.69 -13.06
CA TRP A 293 1.26 -12.76 -12.70
C TRP A 293 -0.13 -12.50 -13.25
N THR A 294 -0.69 -13.44 -14.01
CA THR A 294 -2.05 -13.30 -14.55
C THR A 294 -3.09 -13.86 -13.59
N PRO A 295 -4.12 -13.08 -13.20
CA PRO A 295 -5.15 -13.57 -12.29
C PRO A 295 -6.01 -14.72 -12.83
N THR A 296 -6.01 -14.97 -14.13
CA THR A 296 -6.68 -16.13 -14.75
C THR A 296 -5.89 -17.43 -14.62
N ALA A 297 -4.63 -17.40 -14.17
CA ALA A 297 -3.80 -18.59 -14.05
C ALA A 297 -4.47 -19.65 -13.15
N GLY A 298 -4.62 -20.87 -13.69
CA GLY A 298 -5.23 -22.00 -12.99
C GLY A 298 -6.77 -21.95 -12.89
N CYS A 299 -7.42 -20.90 -13.41
CA CYS A 299 -8.88 -20.75 -13.36
C CYS A 299 -9.61 -21.66 -14.37
N GLU A 300 -8.91 -22.49 -15.13
CA GLU A 300 -9.48 -23.62 -15.85
C GLU A 300 -10.17 -24.60 -14.89
N GLN A 301 -9.74 -24.62 -13.63
CA GLN A 301 -10.42 -25.33 -12.56
C GLN A 301 -11.48 -24.41 -11.92
N PRO A 302 -12.78 -24.79 -11.92
CA PRO A 302 -13.86 -23.91 -11.45
C PRO A 302 -13.74 -23.54 -9.97
N GLU A 303 -13.20 -24.43 -9.14
CA GLU A 303 -12.94 -24.17 -7.71
C GLU A 303 -11.84 -23.12 -7.51
N ARG A 304 -10.75 -23.19 -8.30
CA ARG A 304 -9.70 -22.17 -8.29
C ARG A 304 -10.23 -20.83 -8.80
N ALA A 305 -11.09 -20.83 -9.82
CA ALA A 305 -11.75 -19.62 -10.30
C ALA A 305 -12.65 -18.98 -9.21
N ALA A 306 -13.36 -19.79 -8.43
CA ALA A 306 -14.20 -19.32 -7.32
C ALA A 306 -13.35 -18.69 -6.20
N ALA A 307 -12.31 -19.41 -5.76
CA ALA A 307 -11.40 -18.93 -4.73
C ALA A 307 -10.67 -17.64 -5.18
N ARG A 308 -10.29 -17.57 -6.46
CA ARG A 308 -9.69 -16.38 -7.08
C ARG A 308 -10.66 -15.20 -7.08
N ALA A 309 -11.92 -15.42 -7.47
CA ALA A 309 -12.94 -14.38 -7.48
C ALA A 309 -13.18 -13.81 -6.07
N ALA A 310 -13.32 -14.69 -5.07
CA ALA A 310 -13.46 -14.29 -3.67
C ALA A 310 -12.25 -13.47 -3.19
N ALA A 311 -11.02 -13.89 -3.51
CA ALA A 311 -9.82 -13.16 -3.11
C ALA A 311 -9.65 -11.81 -3.82
N LEU A 312 -10.02 -11.71 -5.10
CA LEU A 312 -10.01 -10.44 -5.85
C LEU A 312 -11.04 -9.45 -5.30
N LEU A 313 -12.22 -9.92 -4.87
CA LEU A 313 -13.29 -9.06 -4.38
C LEU A 313 -13.20 -8.75 -2.88
N ALA A 314 -12.48 -9.56 -2.10
CA ALA A 314 -12.37 -9.41 -0.65
C ALA A 314 -12.01 -7.99 -0.16
N PRO A 315 -11.08 -7.24 -0.80
CA PRO A 315 -10.78 -5.86 -0.40
C PRO A 315 -11.96 -4.91 -0.45
N VAL A 316 -12.82 -5.05 -1.46
CA VAL A 316 -13.94 -4.14 -1.73
C VAL A 316 -15.29 -4.69 -1.25
N ARG A 317 -15.33 -5.94 -0.79
CA ARG A 317 -16.56 -6.64 -0.38
C ARG A 317 -17.31 -5.84 0.70
N PRO A 318 -18.59 -5.52 0.49
CA PRO A 318 -19.46 -4.93 1.50
C PRO A 318 -19.57 -5.83 2.74
N GLN A 319 -19.69 -5.22 3.92
CA GLN A 319 -19.82 -5.97 5.18
C GLN A 319 -21.24 -6.03 5.73
N ALA A 320 -22.09 -5.11 5.29
CA ALA A 320 -23.48 -5.11 5.73
C ALA A 320 -24.18 -6.35 5.16
N ARG A 321 -24.92 -7.07 6.02
CA ARG A 321 -25.64 -8.29 5.62
C ARG A 321 -26.65 -8.05 4.50
N ILE A 322 -27.21 -6.84 4.43
CA ILE A 322 -28.15 -6.44 3.37
C ILE A 322 -27.51 -6.47 1.98
N ASP A 323 -26.19 -6.28 1.88
CA ASP A 323 -25.44 -6.27 0.63
C ASP A 323 -24.85 -7.64 0.27
N ALA A 324 -25.08 -8.67 1.10
CA ALA A 324 -24.49 -10.00 0.91
C ALA A 324 -24.87 -10.61 -0.44
N ALA A 325 -26.14 -10.53 -0.83
CA ALA A 325 -26.61 -11.05 -2.11
C ALA A 325 -25.93 -10.38 -3.31
N THR A 326 -25.63 -9.08 -3.21
CA THR A 326 -24.90 -8.33 -4.25
C THR A 326 -23.45 -8.82 -4.33
N ALA A 327 -22.78 -9.00 -3.18
CA ALA A 327 -21.43 -9.51 -3.14
C ALA A 327 -21.32 -10.94 -3.70
N ASP A 328 -22.28 -11.80 -3.36
CA ASP A 328 -22.35 -13.19 -3.86
C ASP A 328 -22.61 -13.23 -5.38
N THR A 329 -23.42 -12.29 -5.88
CA THR A 329 -23.63 -12.12 -7.33
C THR A 329 -22.33 -11.67 -8.02
N ALA A 330 -21.58 -10.73 -7.43
CA ALA A 330 -20.30 -10.28 -7.99
C ALA A 330 -19.27 -11.41 -8.03
N GLU A 331 -19.16 -12.21 -6.97
CA GLU A 331 -18.28 -13.39 -6.94
C GLU A 331 -18.68 -14.41 -8.00
N THR A 332 -19.98 -14.69 -8.15
CA THR A 332 -20.50 -15.61 -9.17
C THR A 332 -20.15 -15.14 -10.58
N LEU A 333 -20.41 -13.87 -10.89
CA LEU A 333 -20.09 -13.27 -12.19
C LEU A 333 -18.58 -13.36 -12.47
N LEU A 334 -17.76 -12.94 -11.51
CA LEU A 334 -16.31 -12.92 -11.66
C LEU A 334 -15.72 -14.32 -11.78
N GLN A 335 -16.19 -15.31 -11.02
CA GLN A 335 -15.80 -16.70 -11.16
C GLN A 335 -16.05 -17.20 -12.59
N CYS A 336 -17.27 -16.97 -13.12
CA CYS A 336 -17.63 -17.42 -14.46
C CYS A 336 -16.77 -16.75 -15.53
N TRP A 337 -16.48 -15.46 -15.39
CA TRP A 337 -15.61 -14.73 -16.31
C TRP A 337 -14.15 -15.19 -16.23
N LEU A 338 -13.60 -15.42 -15.04
CA LEU A 338 -12.24 -15.95 -14.87
C LEU A 338 -12.10 -17.34 -15.52
N HIS A 339 -13.07 -18.22 -15.28
CA HIS A 339 -13.06 -19.55 -15.87
C HIS A 339 -13.19 -19.50 -17.40
N ALA A 340 -14.13 -18.71 -17.93
CA ALA A 340 -14.31 -18.51 -19.37
C ALA A 340 -13.03 -17.96 -20.03
N ALA A 341 -12.38 -16.98 -19.39
CA ALA A 341 -11.14 -16.43 -19.90
C ALA A 341 -10.00 -17.46 -19.88
N ALA A 342 -9.86 -18.24 -18.81
CA ALA A 342 -8.80 -19.23 -18.68
C ALA A 342 -8.91 -20.36 -19.72
N ILE A 343 -10.11 -20.95 -19.88
CA ILE A 343 -10.28 -22.09 -20.80
C ILE A 343 -10.10 -21.71 -22.28
N ASP A 344 -10.39 -20.46 -22.65
CA ASP A 344 -10.26 -19.93 -24.01
C ASP A 344 -8.93 -19.17 -24.23
N GLY A 345 -8.05 -19.13 -23.21
CA GLY A 345 -6.73 -18.49 -23.31
C GLY A 345 -6.78 -16.96 -23.45
N ARG A 346 -7.81 -16.30 -22.90
CA ARG A 346 -7.96 -14.84 -22.98
C ARG A 346 -7.12 -14.12 -21.92
N PRO A 347 -6.57 -12.94 -22.25
CA PRO A 347 -5.84 -12.13 -21.28
C PRO A 347 -6.77 -11.59 -20.19
N PHE A 348 -6.24 -11.35 -19.00
CA PHE A 348 -7.02 -10.87 -17.85
C PHE A 348 -7.79 -9.56 -18.12
N ARG A 349 -7.26 -8.68 -18.99
CA ARG A 349 -7.98 -7.45 -19.42
C ARG A 349 -9.35 -7.71 -20.03
N GLN A 350 -9.58 -8.90 -20.58
CA GLN A 350 -10.87 -9.31 -21.12
C GLN A 350 -11.92 -9.47 -20.01
N VAL A 351 -11.54 -10.01 -18.86
CA VAL A 351 -12.43 -10.16 -17.70
C VAL A 351 -12.93 -8.80 -17.25
N HIS A 352 -12.03 -7.81 -17.19
CA HIS A 352 -12.41 -6.43 -16.89
C HIS A 352 -13.34 -5.82 -17.96
N ARG A 353 -13.15 -6.13 -19.25
CA ARG A 353 -14.04 -5.70 -20.33
C ARG A 353 -15.46 -6.26 -20.17
N TRP A 354 -15.59 -7.52 -19.79
CA TRP A 354 -16.90 -8.14 -19.52
C TRP A 354 -17.56 -7.53 -18.28
N ALA A 355 -16.79 -7.22 -17.23
CA ALA A 355 -17.29 -6.56 -16.03
C ALA A 355 -17.88 -5.16 -16.31
N LEU A 356 -17.29 -4.43 -17.27
CA LEU A 356 -17.80 -3.13 -17.75
C LEU A 356 -19.08 -3.25 -18.61
N GLY A 357 -19.62 -4.47 -18.81
CA GLY A 357 -20.81 -4.72 -19.64
C GLY A 357 -20.51 -4.92 -21.13
N GLY A 358 -19.25 -4.79 -21.56
CA GLY A 358 -18.85 -5.02 -22.95
C GLY A 358 -19.02 -6.50 -23.32
N ALA A 359 -19.83 -6.79 -24.35
CA ALA A 359 -20.05 -8.16 -24.85
C ALA A 359 -20.46 -9.18 -23.77
N ALA A 360 -21.35 -8.81 -22.84
CA ALA A 360 -21.73 -9.63 -21.68
C ALA A 360 -22.20 -11.07 -22.00
N HIS A 361 -22.70 -11.34 -23.21
CA HIS A 361 -23.14 -12.67 -23.64
C HIS A 361 -22.01 -13.52 -24.26
N GLU A 362 -20.87 -12.92 -24.62
CA GLU A 362 -19.69 -13.63 -25.11
C GLU A 362 -19.22 -14.73 -24.15
N PRO A 363 -19.02 -14.48 -22.85
CA PRO A 363 -18.61 -15.52 -21.90
C PRO A 363 -19.69 -16.60 -21.73
N VAL A 364 -20.99 -16.26 -21.80
CA VAL A 364 -22.07 -17.26 -21.77
C VAL A 364 -21.96 -18.23 -22.94
N ARG A 365 -21.80 -17.69 -24.17
CA ARG A 365 -21.64 -18.52 -25.37
C ARG A 365 -20.41 -19.41 -25.27
N LEU A 366 -19.28 -18.84 -24.85
CA LEU A 366 -18.03 -19.57 -24.66
C LEU A 366 -18.21 -20.73 -23.68
N LEU A 367 -18.82 -20.50 -22.52
CA LEU A 367 -19.08 -21.54 -21.53
C LEU A 367 -20.07 -22.61 -22.01
N ARG A 368 -20.96 -22.31 -22.96
CA ARG A 368 -21.89 -23.31 -23.55
C ARG A 368 -21.22 -24.22 -24.56
N THR A 369 -20.25 -23.71 -25.31
CA THR A 369 -19.68 -24.42 -26.47
C THR A 369 -18.30 -25.01 -26.21
N HIS A 370 -17.55 -24.48 -25.24
CA HIS A 370 -16.17 -24.87 -25.02
C HIS A 370 -16.09 -26.23 -24.30
N PRO A 371 -15.31 -27.21 -24.80
CA PRO A 371 -15.29 -28.58 -24.27
C PRO A 371 -14.74 -28.69 -22.84
N LYS A 372 -13.90 -27.72 -22.41
CA LYS A 372 -13.35 -27.66 -21.05
C LYS A 372 -14.21 -26.83 -20.08
N ALA A 373 -15.36 -26.32 -20.51
CA ALA A 373 -16.21 -25.53 -19.64
C ALA A 373 -16.80 -26.41 -18.53
N ALA A 374 -16.72 -25.94 -17.29
CA ALA A 374 -17.33 -26.65 -16.18
C ALA A 374 -18.87 -26.64 -16.32
N SER A 375 -19.47 -27.81 -16.09
CA SER A 375 -20.92 -27.99 -16.20
C SER A 375 -21.68 -27.01 -15.30
N GLY A 376 -22.78 -26.47 -15.81
CA GLY A 376 -23.65 -25.55 -15.07
C GLY A 376 -23.19 -24.08 -15.03
N LEU A 377 -21.90 -23.76 -15.23
CA LEU A 377 -21.43 -22.36 -15.15
C LEU A 377 -22.04 -21.44 -16.20
N ALA A 378 -22.35 -21.96 -17.39
CA ALA A 378 -23.05 -21.18 -18.41
C ALA A 378 -24.45 -20.73 -17.95
N GLY A 379 -25.22 -21.64 -17.36
CA GLY A 379 -26.55 -21.35 -16.83
C GLY A 379 -26.50 -20.48 -15.57
N LEU A 380 -25.50 -20.69 -14.71
CA LEU A 380 -25.26 -19.86 -13.54
C LEU A 380 -24.95 -18.41 -13.94
N LEU A 381 -24.06 -18.21 -14.93
CA LEU A 381 -23.74 -16.89 -15.46
C LEU A 381 -24.96 -16.21 -16.09
N GLU A 382 -25.72 -16.94 -16.92
CA GLU A 382 -26.92 -16.40 -17.56
C GLU A 382 -27.99 -16.02 -16.53
N SER A 383 -28.18 -16.84 -15.48
CA SER A 383 -29.08 -16.53 -14.37
C SER A 383 -28.63 -15.27 -13.63
N ALA A 384 -27.34 -15.13 -13.34
CA ALA A 384 -26.79 -13.96 -12.65
C ALA A 384 -26.92 -12.67 -13.50
N LEU A 385 -26.84 -12.79 -14.83
CA LEU A 385 -26.97 -11.66 -15.76
C LEU A 385 -28.42 -11.22 -16.01
N THR A 386 -29.41 -12.11 -15.81
CA THR A 386 -30.82 -11.84 -16.16
C THR A 386 -31.76 -11.67 -14.96
N ALA A 387 -31.43 -12.22 -13.78
CA ALA A 387 -32.38 -12.29 -12.66
C ALA A 387 -32.80 -10.93 -12.07
N HIS A 388 -31.86 -10.15 -11.53
CA HIS A 388 -32.15 -8.88 -10.84
C HIS A 388 -31.26 -7.75 -11.40
N PRO A 389 -31.81 -6.85 -12.24
CA PRO A 389 -31.02 -5.83 -12.95
C PRO A 389 -30.20 -4.93 -12.01
N GLU A 390 -30.82 -4.41 -10.94
CA GLU A 390 -30.14 -3.53 -9.97
C GLU A 390 -29.01 -4.25 -9.23
N ARG A 391 -29.26 -5.48 -8.77
CA ARG A 391 -28.24 -6.29 -8.09
C ARG A 391 -27.07 -6.62 -9.01
N ARG A 392 -27.36 -6.95 -10.27
CA ARG A 392 -26.34 -7.20 -11.30
C ARG A 392 -25.50 -5.96 -11.55
N GLU A 393 -26.13 -4.79 -11.68
CA GLU A 393 -25.43 -3.52 -11.88
C GLU A 393 -24.51 -3.20 -10.70
N MET A 394 -25.00 -3.28 -9.46
CA MET A 394 -24.18 -3.11 -8.26
C MET A 394 -23.03 -4.14 -8.16
N ALA A 395 -23.27 -5.38 -8.58
CA ALA A 395 -22.24 -6.42 -8.61
C ALA A 395 -21.15 -6.15 -9.67
N GLN A 396 -21.55 -5.64 -10.83
CA GLN A 396 -20.61 -5.18 -11.87
C GLN A 396 -19.80 -3.98 -11.39
N GLU A 397 -20.44 -2.98 -10.78
CA GLU A 397 -19.76 -1.83 -10.17
C GLU A 397 -18.73 -2.26 -9.12
N LEU A 398 -19.07 -3.24 -8.28
CA LEU A 398 -18.14 -3.80 -7.29
C LEU A 398 -16.91 -4.41 -7.97
N THR A 399 -17.10 -5.14 -9.06
CA THR A 399 -16.00 -5.75 -9.84
C THR A 399 -15.15 -4.70 -10.54
N VAL A 400 -15.77 -3.69 -11.16
CA VAL A 400 -15.08 -2.57 -11.80
C VAL A 400 -14.26 -1.79 -10.79
N ARG A 401 -14.81 -1.55 -9.59
CA ARG A 401 -14.09 -0.90 -8.48
C ARG A 401 -12.87 -1.72 -8.05
N ALA A 402 -13.00 -3.04 -7.91
CA ALA A 402 -11.87 -3.92 -7.58
C ALA A 402 -10.74 -3.80 -8.62
N PHE A 403 -11.08 -3.59 -9.89
CA PHE A 403 -10.11 -3.52 -10.98
C PHE A 403 -9.71 -2.10 -11.38
N GLY A 404 -10.04 -1.08 -10.58
CA GLY A 404 -9.74 0.32 -10.91
C GLY A 404 -8.25 0.60 -11.20
N ALA A 405 -7.34 -0.13 -10.56
CA ALA A 405 -5.90 -0.01 -10.79
C ALA A 405 -5.44 -0.48 -12.19
N LEU A 406 -6.26 -1.24 -12.92
CA LEU A 406 -5.98 -1.61 -14.32
C LEU A 406 -6.04 -0.41 -15.29
N SER A 407 -6.44 0.78 -14.82
CA SER A 407 -6.26 2.02 -15.58
C SER A 407 -4.78 2.39 -15.76
N SER A 408 -3.93 2.00 -14.82
CA SER A 408 -2.48 2.18 -14.90
C SER A 408 -1.84 1.17 -15.85
N VAL A 409 -0.86 1.62 -16.65
CA VAL A 409 -0.11 0.76 -17.59
C VAL A 409 0.68 -0.31 -16.81
N HIS A 410 1.47 0.10 -15.82
CA HIS A 410 2.32 -0.81 -15.06
C HIS A 410 1.54 -1.94 -14.35
N VAL A 411 0.32 -1.68 -13.85
CA VAL A 411 -0.53 -2.71 -13.23
C VAL A 411 -1.07 -3.70 -14.27
N ARG A 412 -1.42 -3.22 -15.48
CA ARG A 412 -1.83 -4.11 -16.58
C ARG A 412 -0.67 -4.98 -17.05
N ASP A 413 0.52 -4.39 -17.13
CA ASP A 413 1.73 -5.13 -17.49
C ASP A 413 2.00 -6.21 -16.44
N ALA A 414 1.90 -5.88 -15.14
CA ALA A 414 2.01 -6.85 -14.04
C ALA A 414 1.00 -8.03 -14.12
N CYS A 415 -0.09 -7.89 -14.86
CA CYS A 415 -1.07 -8.96 -15.13
C CYS A 415 -0.76 -9.80 -16.38
N THR A 416 0.34 -9.50 -17.07
CA THR A 416 0.75 -10.07 -18.35
C THR A 416 2.09 -10.80 -18.17
N PRO A 417 2.07 -12.10 -17.79
CA PRO A 417 3.27 -12.85 -17.48
C PRO A 417 4.18 -13.03 -18.70
N ASN A 418 5.48 -12.92 -18.47
CA ASN A 418 6.49 -13.40 -19.41
C ASN A 418 6.59 -14.93 -19.34
N ARG A 419 7.26 -15.52 -20.32
CA ARG A 419 7.40 -16.98 -20.43
C ARG A 419 7.98 -17.63 -19.17
N ALA A 420 8.91 -16.97 -18.49
CA ALA A 420 9.58 -17.51 -17.30
C ALA A 420 8.81 -17.28 -15.99
N ASP A 421 7.87 -16.33 -15.95
CA ASP A 421 7.21 -15.92 -14.69
C ASP A 421 6.36 -17.03 -14.09
N ALA A 422 5.58 -17.74 -14.93
CA ALA A 422 4.73 -18.83 -14.48
C ALA A 422 5.55 -19.97 -13.86
N LEU A 423 6.62 -20.37 -14.54
CA LEU A 423 7.51 -21.43 -14.05
C LEU A 423 8.20 -21.02 -12.75
N ALA A 424 8.72 -19.78 -12.68
CA ALA A 424 9.37 -19.27 -11.48
C ALA A 424 8.41 -19.26 -10.27
N LEU A 425 7.16 -18.82 -10.46
CA LEU A 425 6.14 -18.82 -9.40
C LEU A 425 5.67 -20.24 -9.03
N GLU A 426 5.74 -21.21 -9.94
CA GLU A 426 5.39 -22.60 -9.63
C GLU A 426 6.52 -23.32 -8.89
N SER A 427 7.79 -23.01 -9.17
CA SER A 427 8.93 -23.72 -8.61
C SER A 427 9.54 -23.10 -7.35
N PHE A 428 9.29 -21.81 -7.06
CA PHE A 428 9.99 -21.13 -5.95
C PHE A 428 9.81 -21.83 -4.60
N ALA A 429 8.67 -22.45 -4.34
CA ALA A 429 8.42 -23.13 -3.07
C ALA A 429 9.30 -24.38 -2.92
N ASP A 430 9.38 -25.20 -3.97
CA ASP A 430 10.22 -26.40 -4.03
C ASP A 430 11.72 -26.05 -4.01
N GLU A 431 12.08 -24.87 -4.51
CA GLU A 431 13.45 -24.34 -4.52
C GLU A 431 13.83 -23.57 -3.24
N GLY A 432 13.00 -23.58 -2.18
CA GLY A 432 13.30 -22.85 -0.93
C GLY A 432 13.28 -21.31 -1.06
N GLY A 433 12.65 -20.82 -2.13
CA GLY A 433 12.61 -19.43 -2.53
C GLY A 433 11.72 -18.53 -1.66
N THR A 434 11.72 -17.24 -2.00
CA THR A 434 10.95 -16.23 -1.28
C THR A 434 10.16 -15.37 -2.25
N LEU A 435 8.87 -15.24 -2.03
CA LEU A 435 8.00 -14.32 -2.77
C LEU A 435 7.65 -13.12 -1.89
N TYR A 436 8.07 -11.94 -2.32
CA TYR A 436 7.63 -10.66 -1.77
C TYR A 436 6.42 -10.14 -2.55
N VAL A 437 5.32 -9.88 -1.86
CA VAL A 437 4.12 -9.22 -2.36
C VAL A 437 4.06 -7.85 -1.70
N VAL A 438 4.40 -6.81 -2.47
CA VAL A 438 4.58 -5.45 -1.95
C VAL A 438 3.46 -4.55 -2.47
N GLY A 439 2.87 -3.77 -1.58
CA GLY A 439 1.74 -2.90 -1.93
C GLY A 439 1.63 -1.65 -1.08
N GLU A 440 0.90 -0.67 -1.61
CA GLU A 440 0.58 0.53 -0.84
C GLU A 440 -0.37 0.17 0.31
N PRO A 441 -0.18 0.73 1.51
CA PRO A 441 -1.12 0.52 2.60
C PRO A 441 -2.38 1.37 2.40
N ILE A 442 -3.53 0.73 2.27
CA ILE A 442 -4.84 1.36 2.04
C ILE A 442 -5.83 0.96 3.14
N GLU A 443 -6.22 1.93 3.95
CA GLU A 443 -7.18 1.73 5.05
C GLU A 443 -8.63 1.57 4.54
N ASN A 444 -9.00 2.33 3.50
CA ASN A 444 -10.35 2.32 2.93
C ASN A 444 -10.34 1.92 1.45
N PRO A 445 -10.16 0.64 1.10
CA PRO A 445 -10.14 0.19 -0.29
C PRO A 445 -11.50 0.31 -0.99
N ARG A 446 -12.60 0.51 -0.26
CA ARG A 446 -13.93 0.71 -0.88
C ARG A 446 -14.05 2.04 -1.63
N SER A 447 -13.20 3.03 -1.35
CA SER A 447 -13.11 4.26 -2.14
C SER A 447 -12.08 4.17 -3.27
N GLY A 448 -11.20 3.18 -3.25
CA GLY A 448 -10.09 3.05 -4.19
C GLY A 448 -9.12 1.99 -3.70
N PRO A 449 -9.19 0.74 -4.20
CA PRO A 449 -8.44 -0.37 -3.63
C PRO A 449 -6.99 -0.45 -4.16
N GLY A 450 -6.59 0.40 -5.11
CA GLY A 450 -5.28 0.29 -5.75
C GLY A 450 -5.04 -1.12 -6.28
N ALA A 451 -3.81 -1.62 -6.14
CA ALA A 451 -3.47 -2.99 -6.53
C ALA A 451 -3.88 -4.07 -5.51
N MET A 452 -4.47 -3.71 -4.36
CA MET A 452 -4.82 -4.63 -3.26
C MET A 452 -5.56 -5.90 -3.70
N PRO A 453 -6.52 -5.87 -4.64
CA PRO A 453 -7.17 -7.07 -5.17
C PRO A 453 -6.20 -8.07 -5.78
N LEU A 454 -5.22 -7.60 -6.55
CA LEU A 454 -4.21 -8.45 -7.18
C LEU A 454 -3.27 -9.04 -6.12
N LEU A 455 -2.82 -8.22 -5.17
CA LEU A 455 -1.96 -8.65 -4.06
C LEU A 455 -2.65 -9.72 -3.20
N THR A 456 -3.92 -9.48 -2.84
CA THR A 456 -4.75 -10.41 -2.07
C THR A 456 -4.95 -11.72 -2.81
N ALA A 457 -5.24 -11.64 -4.12
CA ALA A 457 -5.43 -12.81 -4.94
C ALA A 457 -4.16 -13.65 -5.07
N LEU A 458 -3.01 -13.05 -5.39
CA LEU A 458 -1.74 -13.77 -5.53
C LEU A 458 -1.35 -14.43 -4.19
N ALA A 459 -1.34 -13.67 -3.10
CA ALA A 459 -0.99 -14.20 -1.79
C ALA A 459 -1.92 -15.36 -1.37
N SER A 460 -3.23 -15.24 -1.61
CA SER A 460 -4.18 -16.31 -1.31
C SER A 460 -3.94 -17.59 -2.13
N ASP A 461 -3.55 -17.48 -3.40
CA ASP A 461 -3.27 -18.65 -4.24
C ASP A 461 -1.95 -19.31 -3.92
N VAL A 462 -0.95 -18.55 -3.46
CA VAL A 462 0.31 -19.12 -2.94
C VAL A 462 0.04 -19.89 -1.64
N VAL A 463 -0.78 -19.35 -0.74
CA VAL A 463 -1.20 -20.07 0.48
C VAL A 463 -1.97 -21.34 0.12
N GLU A 464 -2.90 -21.28 -0.84
CA GLU A 464 -3.65 -22.46 -1.30
C GLU A 464 -2.76 -23.46 -2.05
N HIS A 465 -1.73 -23.00 -2.75
CA HIS A 465 -0.72 -23.86 -3.34
C HIS A 465 0.04 -24.63 -2.24
N GLY A 466 0.53 -23.94 -1.21
CA GLY A 466 1.19 -24.57 -0.06
C GLY A 466 0.28 -25.59 0.66
N ARG A 467 -1.01 -25.27 0.86
CA ARG A 467 -1.99 -26.23 1.43
C ARG A 467 -2.13 -27.50 0.58
N ARG A 468 -2.20 -27.34 -0.74
CA ARG A 468 -2.28 -28.48 -1.67
C ARG A 468 -0.98 -29.28 -1.71
N MET A 469 0.19 -28.65 -1.55
CA MET A 469 1.46 -29.36 -1.40
C MET A 469 1.47 -30.20 -0.12
N ALA A 470 1.09 -29.61 1.02
CA ALA A 470 0.98 -30.32 2.30
C ALA A 470 0.02 -31.51 2.22
N ALA A 471 -1.16 -31.33 1.59
CA ALA A 471 -2.12 -32.43 1.42
C ALA A 471 -1.60 -33.60 0.56
N ARG A 472 -0.57 -33.37 -0.28
CA ARG A 472 0.08 -34.41 -1.10
C ARG A 472 1.35 -34.97 -0.46
N SER A 473 1.84 -34.38 0.63
CA SER A 473 3.03 -34.91 1.31
C SER A 473 2.67 -36.18 2.09
N SER A 474 3.67 -37.01 2.38
CA SER A 474 3.48 -38.29 3.06
C SER A 474 2.96 -38.15 4.50
N ASP A 475 3.28 -37.05 5.16
CA ASP A 475 2.88 -36.73 6.55
C ASP A 475 1.68 -35.77 6.61
N GLY A 476 1.15 -35.34 5.46
CA GLY A 476 0.06 -34.35 5.38
C GLY A 476 0.48 -32.93 5.76
N ARG A 477 1.80 -32.68 5.85
CA ARG A 477 2.41 -31.42 6.28
C ARG A 477 3.52 -30.99 5.33
N LEU A 478 3.67 -29.69 5.11
CA LEU A 478 4.79 -29.18 4.32
C LEU A 478 6.11 -29.25 5.12
N ASP A 479 7.12 -29.92 4.54
CA ASP A 479 8.48 -30.00 5.08
C ASP A 479 9.51 -29.85 3.93
N PRO A 480 10.35 -28.79 3.92
CA PRO A 480 10.42 -27.71 4.91
C PRO A 480 9.16 -26.83 4.93
N PRO A 481 8.80 -26.21 6.07
CA PRO A 481 7.59 -25.40 6.18
C PRO A 481 7.69 -24.11 5.34
N MET A 482 6.55 -23.66 4.80
CA MET A 482 6.44 -22.36 4.12
C MET A 482 6.02 -21.30 5.13
N THR A 483 6.94 -20.43 5.52
CA THR A 483 6.67 -19.35 6.48
C THR A 483 5.90 -18.23 5.80
N LEU A 484 4.78 -17.82 6.42
CA LEU A 484 3.94 -16.73 5.93
C LEU A 484 4.13 -15.50 6.82
N VAL A 485 4.80 -14.48 6.31
CA VAL A 485 5.06 -13.21 7.01
C VAL A 485 4.14 -12.15 6.42
N LEU A 486 3.04 -11.87 7.11
CA LEU A 486 1.94 -11.03 6.62
C LEU A 486 1.94 -9.67 7.34
N ASP A 487 2.85 -8.79 6.94
CA ASP A 487 3.00 -7.43 7.47
C ASP A 487 1.96 -6.46 6.89
N ASP A 488 1.32 -5.70 7.79
CA ASP A 488 0.26 -4.75 7.48
C ASP A 488 -0.87 -5.37 6.63
N VAL A 489 -1.15 -6.66 6.86
CA VAL A 489 -1.97 -7.51 5.97
C VAL A 489 -3.38 -6.96 5.75
N ALA A 490 -3.97 -6.31 6.75
CA ALA A 490 -5.30 -5.70 6.63
C ALA A 490 -5.33 -4.48 5.69
N ALA A 491 -4.21 -3.79 5.52
CA ALA A 491 -4.06 -2.61 4.68
C ALA A 491 -3.34 -2.90 3.35
N VAL A 492 -2.72 -4.08 3.17
CA VAL A 492 -1.98 -4.43 1.94
C VAL A 492 -2.66 -5.54 1.14
N ALA A 493 -3.04 -6.63 1.79
CA ALA A 493 -3.61 -7.82 1.13
C ALA A 493 -4.47 -8.62 2.13
N PRO A 494 -5.74 -8.25 2.38
CA PRO A 494 -6.58 -8.93 3.36
C PRO A 494 -7.01 -10.32 2.87
N LEU A 495 -6.22 -11.35 3.20
CA LEU A 495 -6.50 -12.74 2.84
C LEU A 495 -7.86 -13.20 3.40
N PRO A 496 -8.80 -13.71 2.58
CA PRO A 496 -10.12 -14.13 3.06
C PRO A 496 -10.07 -15.19 4.17
N ARG A 497 -9.14 -16.15 4.06
CA ARG A 497 -8.99 -17.30 4.98
C ARG A 497 -7.95 -17.08 6.08
N LEU A 498 -7.56 -15.82 6.36
CA LEU A 498 -6.56 -15.54 7.40
C LEU A 498 -6.90 -16.13 8.79
N PRO A 499 -8.15 -16.07 9.29
CA PRO A 499 -8.48 -16.66 10.59
C PRO A 499 -8.25 -18.17 10.64
N GLU A 500 -8.65 -18.88 9.59
CA GLU A 500 -8.42 -20.32 9.46
C GLU A 500 -6.92 -20.64 9.34
N LEU A 501 -6.19 -19.83 8.59
CA LEU A 501 -4.75 -19.96 8.43
C LEU A 501 -4.00 -19.81 9.77
N LEU A 502 -4.40 -18.84 10.60
CA LEU A 502 -3.85 -18.69 11.95
C LEU A 502 -4.21 -19.87 12.87
N ALA A 503 -5.40 -20.45 12.70
CA ALA A 503 -5.89 -21.54 13.54
C ALA A 503 -5.23 -22.89 13.22
N THR A 504 -5.07 -23.23 11.93
CA THR A 504 -4.65 -24.58 11.50
C THR A 504 -3.41 -24.60 10.61
N GLY A 505 -2.93 -23.46 10.13
CA GLY A 505 -1.82 -23.38 9.17
C GLY A 505 -0.53 -24.03 9.67
N ASN A 506 -0.21 -23.88 10.96
CA ASN A 506 1.00 -24.48 11.54
C ASN A 506 1.03 -26.01 11.42
N ASN A 507 -0.13 -26.67 11.55
CA ASN A 507 -0.26 -28.13 11.42
C ASN A 507 -0.01 -28.60 9.98
N LEU A 508 -0.24 -27.73 9.00
CA LEU A 508 0.01 -27.98 7.58
C LEU A 508 1.41 -27.57 7.13
N GLY A 509 2.27 -27.07 8.03
CA GLY A 509 3.60 -26.56 7.66
C GLY A 509 3.53 -25.16 7.05
N LEU A 510 2.50 -24.38 7.41
CA LEU A 510 2.30 -22.99 7.00
C LEU A 510 2.30 -22.05 8.24
N PRO A 511 3.41 -21.99 9.01
CA PRO A 511 3.48 -21.10 10.16
C PRO A 511 3.26 -19.65 9.73
N THR A 512 2.34 -18.96 10.39
CA THR A 512 1.84 -17.65 9.96
C THR A 512 2.11 -16.58 11.01
N VAL A 513 2.87 -15.56 10.65
CA VAL A 513 3.06 -14.34 11.44
C VAL A 513 2.22 -13.24 10.81
N ALA A 514 1.10 -12.87 11.45
CA ALA A 514 0.21 -11.83 10.97
C ALA A 514 0.42 -10.55 11.79
N LEU A 515 0.78 -9.45 11.13
CA LEU A 515 1.05 -8.18 11.78
C LEU A 515 0.08 -7.10 11.29
N LEU A 516 -0.56 -6.41 12.22
CA LEU A 516 -1.61 -5.42 11.97
C LEU A 516 -1.32 -4.14 12.75
N ARG A 517 -1.86 -3.00 12.33
CA ARG A 517 -1.67 -1.74 13.06
C ARG A 517 -2.48 -1.72 14.35
N SER A 518 -3.69 -2.27 14.31
CA SER A 518 -4.55 -2.38 15.48
C SER A 518 -5.55 -3.56 15.40
N PRO A 519 -6.12 -4.00 16.53
CA PRO A 519 -7.18 -5.01 16.54
C PRO A 519 -8.45 -4.58 15.78
N GLU A 520 -8.73 -3.28 15.72
CA GLU A 520 -9.89 -2.70 15.03
C GLU A 520 -9.80 -2.94 13.53
N GLN A 521 -8.61 -2.84 12.93
CA GLN A 521 -8.41 -3.23 11.52
C GLN A 521 -8.75 -4.70 11.30
N GLY A 522 -8.36 -5.57 12.23
CA GLY A 522 -8.71 -6.98 12.20
C GLY A 522 -10.22 -7.19 12.17
N ARG A 523 -10.95 -6.57 13.11
CA ARG A 523 -12.42 -6.65 13.17
C ARG A 523 -13.11 -6.02 11.95
N ALA A 524 -12.49 -4.99 11.37
CA ALA A 524 -12.97 -4.31 10.17
C ALA A 524 -12.72 -5.12 8.89
N ARG A 525 -12.01 -6.25 8.93
CA ARG A 525 -11.75 -7.10 7.77
C ARG A 525 -12.31 -8.51 7.92
N TRP A 526 -12.20 -9.10 9.11
CA TRP A 526 -12.63 -10.46 9.40
C TRP A 526 -13.69 -10.47 10.49
N THR A 527 -14.72 -11.28 10.28
CA THR A 527 -15.80 -11.48 11.25
C THR A 527 -15.36 -12.30 12.47
N GLN A 528 -14.39 -13.20 12.27
CA GLN A 528 -13.77 -13.97 13.33
C GLN A 528 -12.61 -13.18 13.96
N GLN A 529 -12.48 -13.28 15.28
CA GLN A 529 -11.38 -12.64 15.99
C GLN A 529 -10.06 -13.32 15.64
N LEU A 530 -9.07 -12.54 15.20
CA LEU A 530 -7.71 -13.02 15.01
C LEU A 530 -7.09 -13.28 16.38
N ARG A 531 -6.70 -14.53 16.63
CA ARG A 531 -6.05 -14.96 17.88
C ARG A 531 -4.74 -15.66 17.55
N THR A 532 -3.73 -15.39 18.36
CA THR A 532 -2.58 -16.29 18.50
C THR A 532 -3.11 -17.58 19.14
N PRO A 533 -2.94 -18.76 18.53
CA PRO A 533 -3.29 -20.01 19.17
C PRO A 533 -2.53 -20.14 20.48
N SER A 534 -3.22 -20.57 21.54
CA SER A 534 -2.56 -21.03 22.75
C SER A 534 -1.61 -22.17 22.37
N ALA A 535 -0.37 -22.15 22.89
CA ALA A 535 0.48 -23.33 22.80
C ALA A 535 -0.29 -24.54 23.37
N PRO A 536 -0.26 -25.71 22.70
CA PRO A 536 -0.98 -26.90 23.14
C PRO A 536 -0.56 -27.37 24.54
#